data_AF-A0AB34HFR6-F1
#
_entry.id   AF-A0AB34HFR6-F1
#
_cell.length_a   1.000
_cell.length_b   1.000
_cell.length_c   1.000
_cell.angle_alpha   90.00
_cell.angle_beta   90.00
_cell.angle_gamma   90.00
#
_symmetry.space_group_name_H-M   'P 1'
#
loop_
_entity.id
_entity.type
_entity.pdbx_description
1 polymer ?
#
loop_
_entity_poly.entity_id
_entity_poly.type
_entity_poly.pdbx_seq_one_letter_code
_entity_poly.pdbx_strand_id
1 'polypeptide(L)'
;MLNKAEVGHGYMDRPCLNPADPDCPATAPNKNATKPLDMALVLNGGCHGLSRKYMHWQEELIVGGTVKNSTGKLVSAHALQTMFQLMTPKQMYEHFKGYEYVSHINWNEDKAAAILEAWQRTYVEVVHQSVAQNSSQKVLSFTTTTLDDILKSFSDVSVIRVASGYLLMLAYACLTMLRWDCSKSQGAVGLAGVLLVALSVAAGLGLCSLIGISFNAATTQVLPFLALGVGVDDVFLLAHAFSETGQNKRIPFEDRTGECLKRTGASVALTSISNVTAFFMAALIPIPALRAFSLQYYHHEVKQHASFWDSFFWVDAS
;
A
#
# COMPACT_ATOMS: atom_id res chain seq x y z
N MET A 1 13.48 2.41 -47.51
CA MET A 1 13.13 2.76 -46.11
C MET A 1 14.30 2.56 -45.15
N LEU A 2 15.10 1.49 -45.27
CA LEU A 2 16.26 1.20 -44.41
C LEU A 2 17.31 2.33 -44.34
N ASN A 3 17.65 2.95 -45.48
CA ASN A 3 18.61 4.07 -45.50
C ASN A 3 18.09 5.31 -44.76
N LYS A 4 16.77 5.59 -44.84
CA LYS A 4 16.15 6.73 -44.12
C LYS A 4 16.13 6.50 -42.61
N ALA A 5 16.03 5.24 -42.19
CA ALA A 5 16.11 4.82 -40.80
C ALA A 5 17.55 4.61 -40.30
N GLU A 6 18.57 4.80 -41.15
CA GLU A 6 19.99 4.70 -40.78
C GLU A 6 20.33 3.39 -40.07
N VAL A 7 19.81 2.28 -40.59
CA VAL A 7 20.07 0.93 -40.04
C VAL A 7 21.49 0.47 -40.39
N GLY A 8 22.03 0.86 -41.56
CA GLY A 8 23.35 0.43 -42.02
C GLY A 8 23.42 -1.10 -42.16
N HIS A 9 24.51 -1.71 -41.68
CA HIS A 9 24.66 -3.17 -41.57
C HIS A 9 24.10 -3.74 -40.26
N GLY A 10 23.26 -2.98 -39.54
CA GLY A 10 22.56 -3.41 -38.34
C GLY A 10 23.51 -3.73 -37.18
N TYR A 11 23.57 -5.01 -36.78
CA TYR A 11 24.40 -5.48 -35.68
C TYR A 11 25.84 -5.82 -36.10
N MET A 12 26.13 -5.93 -37.40
CA MET A 12 27.41 -6.44 -37.91
C MET A 12 28.59 -5.48 -37.74
N ASP A 13 28.30 -4.18 -37.60
CA ASP A 13 29.32 -3.13 -37.38
C ASP A 13 29.61 -2.88 -35.88
N ARG A 14 28.92 -3.59 -34.97
CA ARG A 14 29.07 -3.37 -33.53
C ARG A 14 30.29 -4.12 -32.99
N PRO A 15 30.97 -3.59 -31.96
CA PRO A 15 32.01 -4.33 -31.25
C PRO A 15 31.43 -5.61 -30.60
N CYS A 16 32.14 -6.72 -30.72
CA CYS A 16 31.83 -7.96 -30.02
C CYS A 16 32.27 -7.86 -28.55
N LEU A 17 31.40 -8.23 -27.60
CA LEU A 17 31.80 -8.29 -26.19
C LEU A 17 32.83 -9.41 -25.95
N ASN A 18 32.72 -10.53 -26.68
CA ASN A 18 33.67 -11.63 -26.69
C ASN A 18 34.25 -11.84 -28.11
N PRO A 19 35.46 -11.33 -28.41
CA PRO A 19 36.08 -11.48 -29.73
C PRO A 19 36.48 -12.92 -30.09
N ALA A 20 36.69 -13.79 -29.09
CA ALA A 20 37.07 -15.18 -29.28
C ALA A 20 35.88 -16.09 -29.66
N ASP A 21 34.65 -15.57 -29.55
CA ASP A 21 33.45 -16.28 -29.92
C ASP A 21 33.48 -16.61 -31.44
N PRO A 22 33.28 -17.88 -31.84
CA PRO A 22 33.21 -18.25 -33.26
C PRO A 22 32.10 -17.50 -34.00
N ASP A 23 30.99 -17.18 -33.35
CA ASP A 23 29.82 -16.53 -33.96
C ASP A 23 29.99 -15.00 -34.06
N CYS A 24 31.03 -14.42 -33.45
CA CYS A 24 31.34 -13.00 -33.63
C CYS A 24 31.68 -12.71 -35.11
N PRO A 25 30.96 -11.78 -35.79
CA PRO A 25 31.14 -11.55 -37.21
C PRO A 25 32.51 -10.96 -37.56
N ALA A 26 33.03 -11.30 -38.74
CA ALA A 26 34.33 -10.81 -39.21
C ALA A 26 34.37 -9.30 -39.48
N THR A 27 33.20 -8.68 -39.68
CA THR A 27 33.05 -7.23 -39.89
C THR A 27 33.12 -6.43 -38.58
N ALA A 28 33.03 -7.08 -37.42
CA ALA A 28 33.11 -6.40 -36.14
C ALA A 28 34.49 -5.76 -35.96
N PRO A 29 34.58 -4.49 -35.50
CA PRO A 29 35.82 -3.72 -35.47
C PRO A 29 36.88 -4.29 -34.53
N ASN A 30 36.49 -5.17 -33.60
CA ASN A 30 37.37 -5.81 -32.63
C ASN A 30 37.50 -7.33 -32.82
N LYS A 31 37.04 -7.89 -33.95
CA LYS A 31 37.35 -9.29 -34.27
C LYS A 31 38.86 -9.46 -34.36
N ASN A 32 39.40 -10.50 -33.71
CA ASN A 32 40.84 -10.76 -33.58
C ASN A 32 41.64 -9.70 -32.78
N ALA A 33 40.97 -8.76 -32.10
CA ALA A 33 41.65 -7.84 -31.20
C ALA A 33 42.02 -8.56 -29.88
N THR A 34 43.25 -8.34 -29.42
CA THR A 34 43.74 -8.85 -28.12
C THR A 34 43.54 -7.87 -26.97
N LYS A 35 43.22 -6.60 -27.27
CA LYS A 35 42.97 -5.57 -26.26
C LYS A 35 41.53 -5.69 -25.73
N PRO A 36 41.30 -5.51 -24.41
CA PRO A 36 39.96 -5.49 -23.85
C PRO A 36 39.17 -4.30 -24.38
N LEU A 37 37.85 -4.47 -24.50
CA LEU A 37 36.94 -3.42 -24.93
C LEU A 37 36.75 -2.38 -23.82
N ASP A 38 36.95 -1.10 -24.14
CA ASP A 38 36.66 0.00 -23.23
C ASP A 38 35.15 0.26 -23.19
N MET A 39 34.47 -0.33 -22.20
CA MET A 39 33.03 -0.22 -22.03
C MET A 39 32.56 1.21 -21.73
N ALA A 40 33.36 1.99 -21.00
CA ALA A 40 33.00 3.36 -20.64
C ALA A 40 32.94 4.25 -21.89
N LEU A 41 33.88 4.06 -22.82
CA LEU A 41 33.88 4.76 -24.10
C LEU A 41 32.70 4.34 -24.99
N VAL A 42 32.34 3.05 -24.99
CA VAL A 42 31.25 2.50 -25.82
C VAL A 42 29.88 2.98 -25.33
N LEU A 43 29.68 3.09 -24.02
CA LEU A 43 28.41 3.51 -23.42
C LEU A 43 28.24 5.04 -23.34
N ASN A 44 29.31 5.80 -23.60
CA ASN A 44 29.33 7.24 -23.45
C ASN A 44 28.34 7.93 -24.41
N GLY A 45 27.41 8.71 -23.86
CA GLY A 45 26.39 9.41 -24.64
C GLY A 45 25.19 8.54 -25.04
N GLY A 46 25.11 7.30 -24.55
CA GLY A 46 23.98 6.40 -24.77
C GLY A 46 24.25 5.32 -25.82
N CYS A 47 23.23 4.51 -26.10
CA CYS A 47 23.32 3.37 -27.02
C CYS A 47 22.21 3.43 -28.06
N HIS A 48 22.57 3.16 -29.31
CA HIS A 48 21.60 3.06 -30.39
C HIS A 48 21.11 1.61 -30.54
N GLY A 49 19.80 1.44 -30.76
CA GLY A 49 19.16 0.21 -31.19
C GLY A 49 19.40 -0.03 -32.69
N LEU A 50 18.48 -0.75 -33.34
CA LEU A 50 18.62 -1.14 -34.74
C LEU A 50 18.68 0.07 -35.69
N SER A 51 17.80 1.06 -35.47
CA SER A 51 17.83 2.33 -36.21
C SER A 51 18.60 3.38 -35.42
N ARG A 52 19.72 3.87 -35.97
CA ARG A 52 20.50 4.93 -35.30
C ARG A 52 19.71 6.23 -35.14
N LYS A 53 18.83 6.51 -36.11
CA LYS A 53 18.01 7.71 -36.16
C LYS A 53 16.82 7.72 -35.19
N TYR A 54 16.13 6.58 -35.07
CA TYR A 54 14.86 6.53 -34.33
C TYR A 54 14.98 5.84 -32.96
N MET A 55 15.93 4.93 -32.79
CA MET A 55 16.08 4.13 -31.57
C MET A 55 17.36 4.54 -30.83
N HIS A 56 17.44 5.78 -30.38
CA HIS A 56 18.52 6.22 -29.51
C HIS A 56 18.08 6.13 -28.05
N TRP A 57 18.75 5.27 -27.29
CA TRP A 57 18.53 5.11 -25.85
C TRP A 57 19.60 5.90 -25.10
N GLN A 58 19.15 6.87 -24.31
CA GLN A 58 20.04 7.74 -23.57
C GLN A 58 20.80 6.98 -22.47
N GLU A 59 22.01 7.45 -22.15
CA GLU A 59 22.88 6.86 -21.13
C GLU A 59 22.17 6.71 -19.77
N GLU A 60 21.38 7.71 -19.38
CA GLU A 60 20.66 7.77 -18.09
C GLU A 60 19.59 6.69 -17.93
N LEU A 61 19.09 6.10 -19.02
CA LEU A 61 18.12 5.01 -18.99
C LEU A 61 18.77 3.62 -18.85
N ILE A 62 20.07 3.52 -19.16
CA ILE A 62 20.80 2.26 -19.23
C ILE A 62 21.81 2.14 -18.09
N VAL A 63 22.41 3.25 -17.68
CA VAL A 63 23.55 3.29 -16.77
C VAL A 63 23.24 4.21 -15.58
N GLY A 64 23.38 3.68 -14.37
CA GLY A 64 23.15 4.39 -13.11
C GLY A 64 24.44 4.67 -12.35
N GLY A 65 24.45 5.78 -11.61
CA GLY A 65 25.60 6.18 -10.76
C GLY A 65 26.86 6.51 -11.56
N THR A 66 26.74 7.25 -12.66
CA THR A 66 27.85 7.56 -13.56
C THR A 66 28.84 8.55 -12.94
N VAL A 67 30.13 8.31 -13.13
CA VAL A 67 31.23 9.23 -12.84
C VAL A 67 31.85 9.68 -14.15
N LYS A 68 31.89 10.99 -14.38
CA LYS A 68 32.40 11.60 -15.62
C LYS A 68 33.68 12.38 -15.36
N ASN A 69 34.55 12.45 -16.35
CA ASN A 69 35.77 13.27 -16.30
C ASN A 69 35.43 14.76 -16.50
N SER A 70 36.39 15.66 -16.29
CA SER A 70 36.28 17.11 -16.53
C SER A 70 35.82 17.50 -17.94
N THR A 71 36.03 16.62 -18.92
CA THR A 71 35.58 16.77 -20.31
C THR A 71 34.16 16.25 -20.57
N GLY A 72 33.48 15.74 -19.54
CA GLY A 72 32.12 15.20 -19.63
C GLY A 72 32.02 13.77 -20.17
N LYS A 73 33.14 13.07 -20.40
CA LYS A 73 33.14 11.66 -20.82
C LYS A 73 32.92 10.71 -19.64
N LEU A 74 32.12 9.67 -19.86
CA LEU A 74 31.90 8.59 -18.90
C LEU A 74 33.21 7.86 -18.59
N VAL A 75 33.51 7.66 -17.30
CA VAL A 75 34.69 6.93 -16.80
C VAL A 75 34.27 5.67 -16.05
N SER A 76 33.25 5.78 -15.20
CA SER A 76 32.78 4.66 -14.38
C SER A 76 31.28 4.74 -14.14
N ALA A 77 30.67 3.62 -13.77
CA ALA A 77 29.26 3.50 -13.42
C ALA A 77 29.06 2.44 -12.32
N HIS A 78 27.96 2.57 -11.57
CA HIS A 78 27.67 1.68 -10.44
C HIS A 78 26.61 0.63 -10.77
N ALA A 79 25.67 0.93 -11.66
CA ALA A 79 24.55 0.05 -11.98
C ALA A 79 24.21 0.08 -13.47
N LEU A 80 23.63 -1.02 -13.94
CA LEU A 80 23.09 -1.16 -15.30
C LEU A 80 21.61 -1.54 -15.21
N GLN A 81 20.82 -1.05 -16.15
CA GLN A 81 19.40 -1.34 -16.25
C GLN A 81 19.06 -1.85 -17.66
N THR A 82 18.22 -2.88 -17.73
CA THR A 82 17.62 -3.38 -18.96
C THR A 82 16.11 -3.41 -18.78
N MET A 83 15.38 -2.98 -19.80
CA MET A 83 13.91 -2.92 -19.78
C MET A 83 13.34 -3.77 -20.92
N PHE A 84 12.60 -4.81 -20.58
CA PHE A 84 11.81 -5.58 -21.53
C PHE A 84 10.42 -4.97 -21.64
N GLN A 85 10.09 -4.43 -22.81
CA GLN A 85 8.77 -3.86 -23.06
C GLN A 85 7.82 -4.97 -23.51
N LEU A 86 6.75 -5.16 -22.74
CA LEU A 86 5.66 -6.10 -23.06
C LEU A 86 4.41 -5.32 -23.48
N MET A 87 3.53 -5.98 -24.22
CA MET A 87 2.19 -5.46 -24.50
C MET A 87 1.33 -5.47 -23.22
N THR A 88 0.36 -4.57 -23.15
CA THR A 88 -0.68 -4.62 -22.11
C THR A 88 -1.66 -5.78 -22.38
N PRO A 89 -2.43 -6.26 -21.38
CA PRO A 89 -3.44 -7.30 -21.58
C PRO A 89 -4.41 -6.97 -22.72
N LYS A 90 -4.89 -5.73 -22.78
CA LYS A 90 -5.75 -5.23 -23.85
C LYS A 90 -5.09 -5.30 -25.24
N GLN A 91 -3.86 -4.80 -25.34
CA GLN A 91 -3.11 -4.85 -26.61
C GLN A 91 -2.86 -6.29 -27.06
N MET A 92 -2.52 -7.18 -26.12
CA MET A 92 -2.33 -8.60 -26.41
C MET A 92 -3.63 -9.26 -26.87
N TYR A 93 -4.76 -8.95 -26.22
CA TYR A 93 -6.07 -9.42 -26.64
C TYR A 93 -6.40 -9.00 -28.08
N GLU A 94 -6.25 -7.71 -28.38
CA GLU A 94 -6.51 -7.15 -29.71
C GLU A 94 -5.54 -7.71 -30.77
N HIS A 95 -4.27 -7.88 -30.43
CA HIS A 95 -3.24 -8.39 -31.34
C HIS A 95 -3.51 -9.83 -31.80
N PHE A 96 -3.91 -10.71 -30.88
CA PHE A 96 -4.17 -12.12 -31.19
C PHE A 96 -5.63 -12.40 -31.56
N LYS A 97 -6.50 -11.40 -31.57
CA LYS A 97 -7.91 -11.58 -31.92
C LYS A 97 -8.06 -12.09 -33.36
N GLY A 98 -8.65 -13.26 -33.52
CA GLY A 98 -8.89 -13.88 -34.84
C GLY A 98 -7.72 -14.68 -35.40
N TYR A 99 -6.62 -14.84 -34.64
CA TYR A 99 -5.54 -15.76 -35.01
C TYR A 99 -5.93 -17.21 -34.68
N GLU A 100 -5.57 -18.15 -35.57
CA GLU A 100 -5.78 -19.59 -35.38
C GLU A 100 -5.11 -20.12 -34.09
N TYR A 101 -4.00 -19.50 -33.68
CA TYR A 101 -3.29 -19.85 -32.44
C TYR A 101 -4.20 -19.77 -31.20
N VAL A 102 -5.14 -18.83 -31.15
CA VAL A 102 -6.07 -18.68 -30.02
C VAL A 102 -7.51 -19.08 -30.35
N SER A 103 -7.80 -19.54 -31.58
CA SER A 103 -9.17 -19.84 -32.02
C SER A 103 -9.77 -21.07 -31.33
N HIS A 104 -8.93 -21.96 -30.81
CA HIS A 104 -9.34 -23.16 -30.08
C HIS A 104 -9.77 -22.88 -28.63
N ILE A 105 -9.58 -21.64 -28.14
CA ILE A 105 -9.97 -21.21 -26.80
C ILE A 105 -10.88 -19.98 -26.84
N ASN A 106 -11.75 -19.84 -25.83
CA ASN A 106 -12.49 -18.58 -25.63
C ASN A 106 -11.50 -17.47 -25.20
N TRP A 107 -10.96 -16.72 -26.17
CA TRP A 107 -9.97 -15.67 -25.93
C TRP A 107 -10.60 -14.42 -25.34
N ASN A 108 -10.08 -13.96 -24.19
CA ASN A 108 -10.54 -12.77 -23.48
C ASN A 108 -9.33 -12.01 -22.88
N GLU A 109 -9.58 -10.79 -22.39
CA GLU A 109 -8.55 -9.95 -21.78
C GLU A 109 -7.98 -10.58 -20.50
N ASP A 110 -8.81 -11.26 -19.69
CA ASP A 110 -8.35 -11.91 -18.46
C ASP A 110 -7.36 -13.07 -18.73
N LYS A 111 -7.57 -13.86 -19.79
CA LYS A 111 -6.60 -14.89 -20.19
C LYS A 111 -5.30 -14.27 -20.70
N ALA A 112 -5.38 -13.16 -21.43
CA ALA A 112 -4.19 -12.42 -21.85
C ALA A 112 -3.41 -11.91 -20.62
N ALA A 113 -4.11 -11.35 -19.63
CA ALA A 113 -3.52 -10.93 -18.36
C ALA A 113 -2.88 -12.10 -17.61
N ALA A 114 -3.55 -13.25 -17.50
CA ALA A 114 -3.04 -14.43 -16.82
C ALA A 114 -1.76 -15.00 -17.50
N ILE A 115 -1.68 -14.97 -18.83
CA ILE A 115 -0.48 -15.39 -19.57
C ILE A 115 0.68 -14.44 -19.26
N LEU A 116 0.43 -13.12 -19.29
CA LEU A 116 1.45 -12.12 -18.96
C LEU A 116 1.92 -12.26 -17.51
N GLU A 117 0.99 -12.49 -16.58
CA GLU A 117 1.31 -12.73 -15.17
C GLU A 117 2.20 -13.96 -14.99
N ALA A 118 1.83 -15.09 -15.61
CA ALA A 118 2.61 -16.33 -15.54
C ALA A 118 4.01 -16.13 -16.13
N TRP A 119 4.12 -15.46 -17.28
CA TRP A 119 5.41 -15.13 -17.90
C TRP A 119 6.28 -14.26 -16.99
N GLN A 120 5.70 -13.21 -16.38
CA GLN A 120 6.41 -12.30 -15.49
C GLN A 120 6.91 -13.00 -14.22
N ARG A 121 6.09 -13.89 -13.63
CA ARG A 121 6.49 -14.70 -12.46
C ARG A 121 7.68 -15.61 -12.81
N THR A 122 7.59 -16.37 -13.90
CA THR A 122 8.70 -17.22 -14.35
C THR A 122 9.94 -16.41 -14.72
N TYR A 123 9.79 -15.23 -15.32
CA TYR A 123 10.91 -14.34 -15.62
C TYR A 123 11.68 -13.95 -14.36
N VAL A 124 10.99 -13.57 -13.28
CA VAL A 124 11.61 -13.23 -11.99
C VAL A 124 12.39 -14.41 -11.42
N GLU A 125 11.81 -15.61 -11.45
CA GLU A 125 12.46 -16.84 -10.97
C GLU A 125 13.73 -17.16 -11.78
N VAL A 126 13.65 -17.11 -13.11
CA VAL A 126 14.78 -17.41 -14.00
C VAL A 126 15.91 -16.39 -13.84
N VAL A 127 15.60 -15.09 -13.74
CA VAL A 127 16.62 -14.06 -13.53
C VAL A 127 17.32 -14.26 -12.18
N HIS A 128 16.57 -14.55 -11.12
CA HIS A 128 17.17 -14.82 -9.82
C HIS A 128 18.06 -16.07 -9.83
N GLN A 129 17.70 -17.11 -10.58
CA GLN A 129 18.49 -18.34 -10.71
C GLN A 129 19.72 -18.20 -11.62
N SER A 130 19.70 -17.25 -12.57
CA SER A 130 20.81 -17.03 -13.50
C SER A 130 22.09 -16.48 -12.84
N VAL A 131 21.98 -15.89 -11.65
CA VAL A 131 23.11 -15.31 -10.93
C VAL A 131 23.73 -16.36 -10.01
N ALA A 132 25.00 -16.68 -10.25
CA ALA A 132 25.75 -17.55 -9.35
C ALA A 132 25.90 -16.90 -7.97
N GLN A 133 25.59 -17.64 -6.89
CA GLN A 133 25.64 -17.12 -5.52
C GLN A 133 27.03 -16.60 -5.09
N ASN A 134 28.10 -17.11 -5.72
CA ASN A 134 29.49 -16.69 -5.45
C ASN A 134 29.98 -15.54 -6.35
N SER A 135 29.12 -14.98 -7.19
CA SER A 135 29.51 -13.87 -8.06
C SER A 135 29.53 -12.55 -7.29
N SER A 136 30.43 -11.64 -7.67
CA SER A 136 30.51 -10.28 -7.11
C SER A 136 29.39 -9.36 -7.61
N GLN A 137 28.54 -9.83 -8.52
CA GLN A 137 27.49 -9.07 -9.17
C GLN A 137 26.13 -9.61 -8.75
N LYS A 138 25.19 -8.70 -8.47
CA LYS A 138 23.81 -9.05 -8.13
C LYS A 138 22.88 -8.47 -9.18
N VAL A 139 22.00 -9.30 -9.72
CA VAL A 139 20.94 -8.88 -10.63
C VAL A 139 19.62 -8.88 -9.87
N LEU A 140 18.83 -7.82 -10.06
CA LEU A 140 17.50 -7.68 -9.49
C LEU A 140 16.51 -7.52 -10.64
N SER A 141 15.38 -8.20 -10.53
CA SER A 141 14.27 -8.11 -11.47
C SER A 141 13.09 -7.41 -10.84
N PHE A 142 12.38 -6.62 -11.63
CA PHE A 142 11.14 -5.98 -11.24
C PHE A 142 10.12 -6.08 -12.37
N THR A 143 8.87 -6.39 -12.04
CA THR A 143 7.76 -6.54 -12.99
C THR A 143 6.51 -5.86 -12.46
N THR A 144 5.52 -5.65 -13.33
CA THR A 144 4.21 -5.10 -12.93
C THR A 144 3.49 -6.04 -11.98
N THR A 145 3.53 -7.36 -12.20
CA THR A 145 2.95 -8.34 -11.28
C THR A 145 3.59 -8.30 -9.90
N THR A 146 4.92 -8.15 -9.80
CA THR A 146 5.57 -8.04 -8.47
C THR A 146 5.17 -6.77 -7.72
N LEU A 147 4.88 -5.67 -8.42
CA LEU A 147 4.33 -4.45 -7.80
C LEU A 147 2.96 -4.76 -7.21
N ASP A 148 2.08 -5.41 -7.98
CA ASP A 148 0.73 -5.77 -7.52
C ASP A 148 0.77 -6.76 -6.35
N ASP A 149 1.67 -7.75 -6.38
CA ASP A 149 1.88 -8.68 -5.26
C ASP A 149 2.34 -7.95 -3.99
N ILE A 150 3.23 -6.95 -4.11
CA ILE A 150 3.65 -6.09 -2.99
C ILE A 150 2.46 -5.31 -2.44
N LEU A 151 1.67 -4.65 -3.31
CA LEU A 151 0.48 -3.90 -2.90
C LEU A 151 -0.56 -4.80 -2.24
N LYS A 152 -0.74 -6.02 -2.75
CA LYS A 152 -1.64 -7.02 -2.20
C LYS A 152 -1.15 -7.49 -0.82
N SER A 153 0.15 -7.75 -0.66
CA SER A 153 0.74 -8.10 0.63
C SER A 153 0.63 -6.96 1.65
N PHE A 154 0.72 -5.70 1.23
CA PHE A 154 0.46 -4.55 2.10
C PHE A 154 -1.02 -4.43 2.49
N SER A 155 -1.92 -4.88 1.61
CA SER A 155 -3.37 -4.85 1.83
C SER A 155 -3.87 -6.05 2.64
N ASP A 156 -3.10 -7.12 2.74
CA ASP A 156 -3.47 -8.31 3.48
C ASP A 156 -3.47 -8.01 5.00
N VAL A 157 -4.62 -8.24 5.62
CA VAL A 157 -4.84 -7.90 7.03
C VAL A 157 -4.61 -9.16 7.84
N SER A 158 -3.56 -9.15 8.66
CA SER A 158 -3.34 -10.22 9.61
C SER A 158 -4.40 -10.15 10.71
N VAL A 159 -5.43 -11.01 10.61
CA VAL A 159 -6.50 -11.16 11.63
C VAL A 159 -5.91 -11.32 13.03
N ILE A 160 -4.79 -12.03 13.15
CA ILE A 160 -4.05 -12.21 14.42
C ILE A 160 -3.62 -10.87 15.00
N ARG A 161 -3.08 -9.95 14.18
CA ARG A 161 -2.60 -8.63 14.63
C ARG A 161 -3.75 -7.74 15.07
N VAL A 162 -4.84 -7.76 14.30
CA VAL A 162 -6.09 -7.05 14.63
C VAL A 162 -6.64 -7.58 15.95
N ALA A 163 -6.89 -8.89 16.04
CA ALA A 163 -7.38 -9.53 17.26
C ALA A 163 -6.46 -9.30 18.46
N SER A 164 -5.14 -9.36 18.30
CA SER A 164 -4.19 -9.09 19.39
C SER A 164 -4.27 -7.65 19.88
N GLY A 165 -4.44 -6.67 18.99
CA GLY A 165 -4.55 -5.27 19.40
C GLY A 165 -5.90 -4.97 20.07
N TYR A 166 -7.00 -5.57 19.59
CA TYR A 166 -8.30 -5.51 20.28
C TYR A 166 -8.23 -6.14 21.68
N LEU A 167 -7.60 -7.31 21.80
CA LEU A 167 -7.43 -7.99 23.09
C LEU A 167 -6.56 -7.19 24.05
N LEU A 168 -5.50 -6.54 23.55
CA LEU A 168 -4.63 -5.68 24.35
C LEU A 168 -5.35 -4.42 24.83
N MET A 169 -6.14 -3.75 23.97
CA MET A 169 -6.97 -2.62 24.40
C MET A 169 -8.04 -3.04 25.41
N LEU A 170 -8.67 -4.19 25.23
CA LEU A 170 -9.63 -4.72 26.20
C LEU A 170 -8.96 -5.04 27.53
N ALA A 171 -7.78 -5.67 27.50
CA ALA A 171 -6.99 -5.95 28.71
C ALA A 171 -6.59 -4.64 29.41
N TYR A 172 -6.11 -3.64 28.66
CA TYR A 172 -5.81 -2.32 29.19
C TYR A 172 -7.04 -1.70 29.87
N ALA A 173 -8.19 -1.73 29.19
CA ALA A 173 -9.41 -1.15 29.72
C ALA A 173 -9.89 -1.85 31.00
N CYS A 174 -9.86 -3.19 31.02
CA CYS A 174 -10.17 -3.99 32.20
C CYS A 174 -9.21 -3.70 33.35
N LEU A 175 -7.90 -3.60 33.10
CA LEU A 175 -6.88 -3.28 34.11
C LEU A 175 -7.08 -1.89 34.70
N THR A 176 -7.36 -0.88 33.87
CA THR A 176 -7.58 0.51 34.34
C THR A 176 -8.87 0.68 35.13
N MET A 177 -9.90 -0.13 34.87
CA MET A 177 -11.19 -0.09 35.57
C MET A 177 -11.25 -1.03 36.78
N LEU A 178 -10.28 -1.95 36.92
CA LEU A 178 -10.10 -2.75 38.11
C LEU A 178 -9.58 -1.86 39.25
N ARG A 179 -10.51 -1.28 40.01
CA ARG A 179 -10.18 -0.75 41.34
C ARG A 179 -10.00 -1.90 42.32
N TRP A 180 -9.06 -1.73 43.24
CA TRP A 180 -8.71 -2.71 44.28
C TRP A 180 -9.88 -3.02 45.25
N ASP A 181 -10.93 -2.18 45.26
CA ASP A 181 -12.14 -2.38 46.06
C ASP A 181 -13.21 -3.19 45.31
N CYS A 182 -13.33 -4.48 45.61
CA CYS A 182 -14.29 -5.42 45.00
C CYS A 182 -15.77 -5.03 45.16
N SER A 183 -16.12 -4.12 46.08
CA SER A 183 -17.51 -3.64 46.29
C SER A 183 -17.90 -2.42 45.46
N LYS A 184 -16.95 -1.82 44.72
CA LYS A 184 -17.15 -0.66 43.83
C LYS A 184 -16.65 -0.91 42.39
N SER A 185 -16.47 -2.17 42.01
CA SER A 185 -15.89 -2.55 40.72
C SER A 185 -16.76 -2.09 39.56
N GLN A 186 -16.26 -1.11 38.79
CA GLN A 186 -16.89 -0.64 37.54
C GLN A 186 -16.33 -1.35 36.30
N GLY A 187 -15.66 -2.50 36.49
CA GLY A 187 -15.09 -3.28 35.40
C GLY A 187 -16.13 -3.69 34.34
N ALA A 188 -17.38 -3.95 34.75
CA ALA A 188 -18.47 -4.29 33.83
C ALA A 188 -18.86 -3.12 32.91
N VAL A 189 -18.86 -1.88 33.42
CA VAL A 189 -19.18 -0.67 32.62
C VAL A 189 -18.10 -0.44 31.55
N GLY A 190 -16.84 -0.69 31.89
CA GLY A 190 -15.71 -0.54 30.96
C GLY A 190 -15.67 -1.61 29.91
N LEU A 191 -15.94 -2.86 30.29
CA LEU A 191 -16.06 -3.96 29.36
C LEU A 191 -17.23 -3.73 28.37
N ALA A 192 -18.39 -3.28 28.87
CA ALA A 192 -19.52 -2.93 28.04
C ALA A 192 -19.20 -1.74 27.12
N GLY A 193 -18.49 -0.73 27.61
CA GLY A 193 -18.06 0.43 26.82
C GLY A 193 -17.11 0.07 25.69
N VAL A 194 -16.08 -0.75 25.94
CA VAL A 194 -15.16 -1.22 24.89
C VAL A 194 -15.87 -2.08 23.85
N LEU A 195 -16.80 -2.95 24.28
CA LEU A 195 -17.62 -3.74 23.35
C LEU A 195 -18.53 -2.84 22.50
N LEU A 196 -19.12 -1.80 23.09
CA LEU A 196 -19.95 -0.83 22.36
C LEU A 196 -19.14 -0.10 21.28
N VAL A 197 -17.93 0.36 21.61
CA VAL A 197 -17.03 1.01 20.64
C VAL A 197 -16.59 0.03 19.54
N ALA A 198 -16.29 -1.23 19.89
CA ALA A 198 -15.96 -2.24 18.89
C ALA A 198 -17.13 -2.50 17.91
N LEU A 199 -18.36 -2.56 18.43
CA LEU A 199 -19.58 -2.70 17.61
C LEU A 199 -19.87 -1.45 16.78
N SER A 200 -19.60 -0.24 17.28
CA SER A 200 -19.75 1.00 16.51
C SER A 200 -18.78 1.05 15.33
N VAL A 201 -17.52 0.64 15.54
CA VAL A 201 -16.51 0.50 14.46
C VAL A 201 -17.00 -0.47 13.41
N ALA A 202 -17.46 -1.67 13.81
CA ALA A 202 -17.98 -2.67 12.89
C ALA A 202 -19.20 -2.16 12.10
N ALA A 203 -20.14 -1.47 12.76
CA ALA A 203 -21.34 -0.91 12.14
C ALA A 203 -21.04 0.29 11.23
N GLY A 204 -20.01 1.09 11.53
CA GLY A 204 -19.53 2.20 10.71
C GLY A 204 -18.89 1.69 9.42
N LEU A 205 -17.95 0.74 9.55
CA LEU A 205 -17.30 0.09 8.42
C LEU A 205 -18.29 -0.67 7.53
N GLY A 206 -19.24 -1.40 8.13
CA GLY A 206 -20.29 -2.13 7.41
C GLY A 206 -21.20 -1.21 6.60
N LEU A 207 -21.57 -0.05 7.16
CA LEU A 207 -22.35 0.95 6.42
C LEU A 207 -21.56 1.55 5.26
N CYS A 208 -20.27 1.83 5.44
CA CYS A 208 -19.42 2.34 4.37
C CYS A 208 -19.28 1.34 3.22
N SER A 209 -19.23 0.04 3.53
CA SER A 209 -19.29 -1.03 2.53
C SER A 209 -20.60 -1.02 1.74
N LEU A 210 -21.73 -0.77 2.41
CA LEU A 210 -23.05 -0.70 1.76
C LEU A 210 -23.18 0.52 0.83
N ILE A 211 -22.52 1.64 1.16
CA ILE A 211 -22.47 2.86 0.33
C ILE A 211 -21.50 2.68 -0.86
N GLY A 212 -20.76 1.57 -0.93
CA GLY A 212 -19.84 1.26 -2.03
C GLY A 212 -18.47 1.94 -1.93
N ILE A 213 -18.07 2.39 -0.73
CA ILE A 213 -16.73 2.94 -0.51
C ILE A 213 -15.72 1.79 -0.49
N SER A 214 -14.75 1.83 -1.41
CA SER A 214 -13.70 0.82 -1.49
C SER A 214 -12.85 0.79 -0.22
N PHE A 215 -12.64 -0.38 0.35
CA PHE A 215 -11.69 -0.59 1.44
C PHE A 215 -10.26 -0.43 0.94
N ASN A 216 -9.44 0.25 1.73
CA ASN A 216 -8.03 0.44 1.49
C ASN A 216 -7.20 -0.26 2.58
N ALA A 217 -5.95 -0.65 2.30
CA ALA A 217 -5.03 -1.25 3.26
C ALA A 217 -4.92 -0.44 4.57
N ALA A 218 -4.82 0.88 4.45
CA ALA A 218 -4.75 1.77 5.60
C ALA A 218 -6.04 1.77 6.44
N THR A 219 -7.21 1.67 5.79
CA THR A 219 -8.50 1.66 6.48
C THR A 219 -8.70 0.40 7.31
N THR A 220 -8.26 -0.75 6.82
CA THR A 220 -8.44 -2.01 7.55
C THR A 220 -7.39 -2.22 8.64
N GLN A 221 -6.19 -1.62 8.48
CA GLN A 221 -5.11 -1.77 9.45
C GLN A 221 -5.08 -0.70 10.54
N VAL A 222 -5.32 0.58 10.21
CA VAL A 222 -5.12 1.70 11.14
C VAL A 222 -6.44 2.18 11.74
N LEU A 223 -7.52 2.24 10.95
CA LEU A 223 -8.80 2.79 11.37
C LEU A 223 -9.36 2.12 12.63
N PRO A 224 -9.33 0.77 12.77
CA PRO A 224 -9.91 0.12 13.95
C PRO A 224 -9.22 0.54 15.25
N PHE A 225 -7.88 0.63 15.23
CA PHE A 225 -7.11 1.04 16.40
C PHE A 225 -7.27 2.52 16.73
N LEU A 226 -7.30 3.37 15.70
CA LEU A 226 -7.51 4.81 15.89
C LEU A 226 -8.91 5.08 16.45
N ALA A 227 -9.94 4.45 15.87
CA ALA A 227 -11.33 4.61 16.28
C ALA A 227 -11.58 4.08 17.69
N LEU A 228 -10.97 2.95 18.06
CA LEU A 228 -11.00 2.47 19.45
C LEU A 228 -10.31 3.44 20.40
N GLY A 229 -9.12 3.92 20.05
CA GLY A 229 -8.35 4.83 20.90
C GLY A 229 -9.12 6.11 21.23
N VAL A 230 -9.74 6.72 20.22
CA VAL A 230 -10.57 7.92 20.40
C VAL A 230 -11.86 7.58 21.16
N GLY A 231 -12.56 6.51 20.77
CA GLY A 231 -13.85 6.20 21.39
C GLY A 231 -13.78 5.69 22.83
N VAL A 232 -12.69 5.04 23.19
CA VAL A 232 -12.44 4.57 24.55
C VAL A 232 -12.17 5.74 25.50
N ASP A 233 -11.49 6.81 25.06
CA ASP A 233 -11.21 7.99 25.89
C ASP A 233 -12.48 8.64 26.45
N ASP A 234 -13.48 8.86 25.59
CA ASP A 234 -14.78 9.42 25.99
C ASP A 234 -15.50 8.53 27.02
N VAL A 235 -15.52 7.22 26.79
CA VAL A 235 -16.11 6.23 27.71
C VAL A 235 -15.39 6.22 29.06
N PHE A 236 -14.06 6.32 29.07
CA PHE A 236 -13.26 6.37 30.30
C PHE A 236 -13.52 7.65 31.10
N LEU A 237 -13.58 8.80 30.42
CA LEU A 237 -13.86 10.08 31.05
C LEU A 237 -15.24 10.06 31.75
N LEU A 238 -16.25 9.50 31.08
CA LEU A 238 -17.59 9.36 31.63
C LEU A 238 -17.67 8.35 32.76
N ALA A 239 -17.03 7.19 32.63
CA ALA A 239 -16.98 6.21 33.71
C ALA A 239 -16.31 6.77 34.97
N HIS A 240 -15.22 7.53 34.80
CA HIS A 240 -14.55 8.21 35.90
C HIS A 240 -15.45 9.27 36.56
N ALA A 241 -16.09 10.14 35.77
CA ALA A 241 -17.00 11.18 36.27
C ALA A 241 -18.23 10.58 36.97
N PHE A 242 -18.79 9.50 36.43
CA PHE A 242 -19.91 8.78 37.04
C PHE A 242 -19.50 8.15 38.36
N SER A 243 -18.30 7.55 38.43
CA SER A 243 -17.76 7.02 39.68
C SER A 243 -17.53 8.12 40.73
N GLU A 244 -17.01 9.28 40.35
CA GLU A 244 -16.79 10.41 41.27
C GLU A 244 -18.13 10.92 41.81
N THR A 245 -19.14 11.04 40.95
CA THR A 245 -20.50 11.46 41.31
C THR A 245 -21.17 10.43 42.25
N GLY A 246 -20.98 9.14 42.00
CA GLY A 246 -21.52 8.06 42.84
C GLY A 246 -20.93 7.97 44.25
N GLN A 247 -19.75 8.55 44.51
CA GLN A 247 -19.18 8.65 45.86
C GLN A 247 -19.85 9.75 46.69
N ASN A 248 -20.53 10.71 46.04
CA ASN A 248 -21.20 11.80 46.70
C ASN A 248 -22.59 11.36 47.20
N LYS A 249 -22.71 11.06 48.50
CA LYS A 249 -23.97 10.59 49.12
C LYS A 249 -25.12 11.60 49.10
N ARG A 250 -24.87 12.86 48.70
CA ARG A 250 -25.88 13.92 48.65
C ARG A 250 -26.85 13.81 47.47
N ILE A 251 -26.55 12.97 46.48
CA ILE A 251 -27.32 12.88 45.23
C ILE A 251 -28.06 11.52 45.22
N PRO A 252 -29.41 11.51 45.11
CA PRO A 252 -30.20 10.29 45.00
C PRO A 252 -29.84 9.52 43.72
N PHE A 253 -30.12 8.20 43.69
CA PHE A 253 -29.67 7.32 42.61
C PHE A 253 -30.19 7.75 41.23
N GLU A 254 -31.45 8.21 41.16
CA GLU A 254 -32.09 8.69 39.93
C GLU A 254 -31.39 9.92 39.31
N ASP A 255 -30.83 10.83 40.13
CA ASP A 255 -30.24 12.07 39.62
C ASP A 255 -28.74 11.97 39.28
N ARG A 256 -28.08 10.84 39.60
CA ARG A 256 -26.62 10.68 39.42
C ARG A 256 -26.20 10.67 37.96
N THR A 257 -27.00 10.03 37.13
CA THR A 257 -26.79 9.92 35.69
C THR A 257 -26.88 11.30 35.04
N GLY A 258 -27.95 12.05 35.33
CA GLY A 258 -28.15 13.42 34.87
C GLY A 258 -27.08 14.42 35.34
N GLU A 259 -26.66 14.38 36.60
CA GLU A 259 -25.62 15.30 37.11
C GLU A 259 -24.23 14.98 36.52
N CYS A 260 -23.91 13.70 36.31
CA CYS A 260 -22.69 13.29 35.60
C CYS A 260 -22.69 13.81 34.16
N LEU A 261 -23.81 13.66 33.44
CA LEU A 261 -23.93 14.12 32.06
C LEU A 261 -23.88 15.65 31.96
N LYS A 262 -24.49 16.36 32.90
CA LYS A 262 -24.42 17.82 32.98
C LYS A 262 -22.99 18.33 33.13
N ARG A 263 -22.14 17.59 33.86
CA ARG A 263 -20.75 17.97 34.12
C ARG A 263 -19.79 17.59 32.99
N THR A 264 -19.99 16.43 32.36
CA THR A 264 -19.02 15.85 31.42
C THR A 264 -19.53 15.76 29.97
N GLY A 265 -20.85 15.71 29.77
CA GLY A 265 -21.48 15.52 28.46
C GLY A 265 -21.20 16.65 27.47
N ALA A 266 -21.11 17.91 27.94
CA ALA A 266 -20.75 19.04 27.08
C ALA A 266 -19.31 18.92 26.55
N SER A 267 -18.39 18.38 27.34
CA SER A 267 -17.01 18.15 26.92
C SER A 267 -16.92 17.05 25.87
N VAL A 268 -17.60 15.92 26.10
CA VAL A 268 -17.64 14.78 25.16
C VAL A 268 -18.25 15.21 23.82
N ALA A 269 -19.39 15.93 23.84
CA ALA A 269 -20.01 16.44 22.63
C ALA A 269 -19.09 17.38 21.84
N LEU A 270 -18.33 18.25 22.53
CA LEU A 270 -17.37 19.14 21.89
C LEU A 270 -16.22 18.37 21.23
N THR A 271 -15.68 17.35 21.89
CA THR A 271 -14.64 16.48 21.33
C THR A 271 -15.15 15.74 20.09
N SER A 272 -16.33 15.11 20.15
CA SER A 272 -16.91 14.41 19.01
C SER A 272 -17.19 15.34 17.83
N ILE A 273 -17.74 16.54 18.06
CA ILE A 273 -17.98 17.54 17.00
C ILE A 273 -16.64 17.99 16.38
N SER A 274 -15.62 18.22 17.20
CA SER A 274 -14.28 18.56 16.73
C SER A 274 -13.71 17.45 15.83
N ASN A 275 -13.81 16.18 16.23
CA ASN A 275 -13.38 15.05 15.42
C ASN A 275 -14.16 14.96 14.10
N VAL A 276 -15.50 15.03 14.16
CA VAL A 276 -16.37 14.99 12.98
C VAL A 276 -16.00 16.10 11.99
N THR A 277 -15.80 17.33 12.46
CA THR A 277 -15.40 18.46 11.59
C THR A 277 -13.99 18.30 11.02
N ALA A 278 -13.03 17.84 11.82
CA ALA A 278 -11.65 17.59 11.37
C ALA A 278 -11.61 16.52 10.26
N PHE A 279 -12.30 15.39 10.44
CA PHE A 279 -12.34 14.32 9.45
C PHE A 279 -13.20 14.67 8.23
N PHE A 280 -14.24 15.49 8.40
CA PHE A 280 -14.97 16.06 7.26
C PHE A 280 -14.09 16.96 6.40
N MET A 281 -13.28 17.83 7.03
CA MET A 281 -12.30 18.65 6.30
C MET A 281 -11.22 17.79 5.63
N ALA A 282 -10.78 16.71 6.27
CA ALA A 282 -9.85 15.76 5.67
C ALA A 282 -10.44 15.03 4.44
N ALA A 283 -11.76 14.85 4.36
CA ALA A 283 -12.42 14.25 3.20
C ALA A 283 -12.40 15.15 1.95
N LEU A 284 -12.06 16.44 2.07
CA LEU A 284 -11.87 17.35 0.93
C LEU A 284 -10.54 17.13 0.20
N ILE A 285 -9.62 16.34 0.78
CA ILE A 285 -8.32 16.04 0.17
C ILE A 285 -8.55 15.25 -1.14
N PRO A 286 -7.90 15.63 -2.25
CA PRO A 286 -8.18 15.03 -3.58
C PRO A 286 -7.66 13.59 -3.75
N ILE A 287 -6.99 13.02 -2.75
CA ILE A 287 -6.43 11.67 -2.79
C ILE A 287 -7.56 10.68 -2.47
N PRO A 288 -8.05 9.86 -3.42
CA PRO A 288 -9.23 9.01 -3.22
C PRO A 288 -9.10 8.05 -2.03
N ALA A 289 -7.89 7.51 -1.84
CA ALA A 289 -7.55 6.64 -0.71
C ALA A 289 -7.75 7.32 0.66
N LEU A 290 -7.32 8.58 0.79
CA LEU A 290 -7.47 9.35 2.03
C LEU A 290 -8.90 9.84 2.19
N ARG A 291 -9.56 10.23 1.10
CA ARG A 291 -10.98 10.61 1.12
C ARG A 291 -11.87 9.47 1.58
N ALA A 292 -11.66 8.26 1.08
CA ALA A 292 -12.37 7.06 1.54
C ALA A 292 -12.11 6.81 3.04
N PHE A 293 -10.85 6.92 3.49
CA PHE A 293 -10.48 6.78 4.90
C PHE A 293 -11.18 7.82 5.78
N SER A 294 -11.14 9.10 5.40
CA SER A 294 -11.76 10.19 6.16
C SER A 294 -13.28 10.08 6.20
N LEU A 295 -13.94 9.67 5.10
CA LEU A 295 -15.38 9.44 5.07
C LEU A 295 -15.82 8.23 5.93
N GLN A 296 -15.00 7.18 5.97
CA GLN A 296 -15.24 6.02 6.84
C GLN A 296 -15.13 6.41 8.31
N TYR A 297 -14.10 7.17 8.68
CA TYR A 297 -13.94 7.67 10.04
C TYR A 297 -15.09 8.61 10.44
N TYR A 298 -15.50 9.52 9.54
CA TYR A 298 -16.64 10.41 9.77
C TYR A 298 -17.94 9.64 10.07
N HIS A 299 -18.27 8.62 9.27
CA HIS A 299 -19.46 7.79 9.51
C HIS A 299 -19.38 7.01 10.82
N HIS A 300 -18.19 6.57 11.20
CA HIS A 300 -17.95 5.92 12.49
C HIS A 300 -18.27 6.85 13.66
N GLU A 301 -17.66 8.05 13.71
CA GLU A 301 -17.87 9.03 14.78
C GLU A 301 -19.34 9.43 14.92
N VAL A 302 -20.03 9.66 13.79
CA VAL A 302 -21.46 10.02 13.81
C VAL A 302 -22.32 8.90 14.40
N LYS A 303 -22.04 7.63 14.06
CA LYS A 303 -22.74 6.48 14.65
C LYS A 303 -22.40 6.26 16.11
N GLN A 304 -21.12 6.42 16.48
CA GLN A 304 -20.69 6.26 17.86
C GLN A 304 -21.38 7.29 18.76
N HIS A 305 -21.46 8.55 18.34
CA HIS A 305 -22.21 9.58 19.05
C HIS A 305 -23.70 9.20 19.16
N ALA A 306 -24.35 8.76 18.07
CA ALA A 306 -25.75 8.33 18.13
C ALA A 306 -26.00 7.16 19.10
N SER A 307 -25.18 6.09 19.01
CA SER A 307 -25.29 4.92 19.91
C SER A 307 -24.95 5.26 21.36
N PHE A 308 -24.03 6.21 21.58
CA PHE A 308 -23.69 6.71 22.91
C PHE A 308 -24.87 7.40 23.58
N TRP A 309 -25.55 8.31 22.87
CA TRP A 309 -26.73 9.01 23.39
C TRP A 309 -27.93 8.07 23.54
N ASP A 310 -28.19 7.19 22.57
CA ASP A 310 -29.30 6.22 22.67
C ASP A 310 -29.15 5.29 23.88
N SER A 311 -27.94 4.74 24.11
CA SER A 311 -27.69 3.84 25.24
C SER A 311 -27.88 4.56 26.59
N PHE A 312 -27.62 5.87 26.63
CA PHE A 312 -27.78 6.68 27.83
C PHE A 312 -29.25 7.05 28.08
N PHE A 313 -29.99 7.44 27.03
CA PHE A 313 -31.44 7.68 27.11
C PHE A 313 -32.21 6.42 27.55
N TRP A 314 -31.75 5.22 27.17
CA TRP A 314 -32.33 3.97 27.65
C TRP A 314 -32.05 3.68 29.13
N VAL A 315 -30.95 4.18 29.70
CA VAL A 315 -30.61 4.03 31.12
C VAL A 315 -31.35 5.04 32.01
N ASP A 316 -31.63 6.25 31.52
CA ASP A 316 -32.47 7.23 32.24
C ASP A 316 -33.98 6.90 32.17
N ALA A 317 -34.42 6.07 31.20
CA ALA A 317 -35.82 5.69 31.03
C ALA A 317 -36.23 4.41 31.81
N SER A 318 -35.28 3.72 32.46
CA SER A 318 -35.46 2.45 33.17
C SER A 318 -35.14 2.56 34.65
#